data_AF-J8YS09-F1
#
_entry.id   AF-J8YS09-F1
#
_cell.length_a   1.000
_cell.length_b   1.000
_cell.length_c   1.000
_cell.angle_alpha   90.00
_cell.angle_beta   90.00
_cell.angle_gamma   90.00
#
_symmetry.space_group_name_H-M   'P 1'
#
loop_
_entity.id
_entity.type
_entity.pdbx_description
1 polymer ?
#
loop_
_entity_poly.entity_id
_entity_poly.type
_entity_poly.pdbx_seq_one_letter_code
_entity_poly.pdbx_strand_id
1 'polypeptide(L)'
;MSNHFNETISIKKGTALYVGAVLGSGILILPGMTASIAEGNAIISWLIMILLSIPLALTFAFLSIEHPNAGGIATFSEKAFGKKVGAI
;
A
#
# COMPACT_ATOMS: atom_id res chain seq x y z
N MET A 1 -10.90 22.73 -22.45
CA MET A 1 -11.29 22.59 -21.03
C MET A 1 -10.09 22.04 -20.28
N SER A 2 -9.26 22.92 -19.72
CA SER A 2 -8.05 22.52 -18.98
C SER A 2 -8.42 22.31 -17.51
N ASN A 3 -8.59 21.05 -17.09
CA ASN A 3 -8.74 20.74 -15.68
C ASN A 3 -7.38 20.92 -14.99
N HIS A 4 -7.16 22.09 -14.41
CA HIS A 4 -6.05 22.31 -13.48
C HIS A 4 -6.42 21.72 -12.12
N PHE A 5 -5.99 20.49 -11.86
CA PHE A 5 -5.97 19.93 -10.50
C PHE A 5 -4.89 20.65 -9.69
N ASN A 6 -5.25 21.75 -9.04
CA ASN A 6 -4.38 22.53 -8.15
C ASN A 6 -4.46 22.10 -6.67
N GLU A 7 -5.22 21.06 -6.35
CA GLU A 7 -5.30 20.54 -4.98
C GLU A 7 -4.40 19.32 -4.81
N THR A 8 -3.18 19.56 -4.31
CA THR A 8 -2.30 18.52 -3.81
C THR A 8 -2.74 18.10 -2.41
N ILE A 9 -2.89 16.78 -2.20
CA ILE A 9 -3.17 16.22 -0.89
C ILE A 9 -1.97 16.47 0.04
N SER A 10 -2.23 17.06 1.21
CA SER A 10 -1.24 17.15 2.28
C SER A 10 -0.87 15.74 2.78
N ILE A 11 0.37 15.56 3.24
CA ILE A 11 0.86 14.30 3.80
C ILE A 11 -0.11 13.69 4.81
N LYS A 12 -0.70 14.51 5.70
CA LYS A 12 -1.64 14.01 6.72
C LYS A 12 -2.91 13.42 6.10
N LYS A 13 -3.47 14.12 5.10
CA LYS A 13 -4.65 13.66 4.36
C LYS A 13 -4.33 12.42 3.53
N GLY A 14 -3.15 12.37 2.91
CA GLY A 14 -2.69 11.23 2.13
C GLY A 14 -2.46 9.99 2.99
N THR A 15 -1.83 10.14 4.15
CA THR A 15 -1.67 9.05 5.13
C THR A 15 -3.03 8.56 5.61
N ALA A 16 -3.95 9.46 5.97
CA ALA A 16 -5.30 9.06 6.40
C ALA A 16 -6.06 8.32 5.29
N LEU A 17 -5.98 8.80 4.06
CA LEU A 17 -6.57 8.13 2.89
C LEU A 17 -5.99 6.74 2.68
N TYR A 18 -4.66 6.60 2.76
CA TYR A 18 -3.97 5.32 2.63
C TYR A 18 -4.36 4.34 3.74
N VAL A 19 -4.35 4.79 5.00
CA VAL A 19 -4.76 3.97 6.15
C VAL A 19 -6.21 3.51 6.01
N GLY A 20 -7.12 4.41 5.61
CA GLY A 20 -8.52 4.06 5.38
C GLY A 20 -8.70 3.04 4.25
N ALA A 21 -7.98 3.21 3.15
CA ALA A 21 -8.02 2.29 2.01
C ALA A 21 -7.46 0.91 2.35
N VAL A 22 -6.39 0.83 3.15
CA VAL A 22 -5.73 -0.43 3.51
C VAL A 22 -6.47 -1.18 4.61
N LEU A 23 -6.88 -0.49 5.69
CA LEU A 23 -7.53 -1.13 6.83
C LEU A 23 -8.96 -1.59 6.47
N GLY A 24 -9.70 -0.75 5.74
CA GLY A 24 -11.07 -1.04 5.29
C GLY A 24 -11.96 -1.67 6.37
N SER A 25 -12.84 -2.58 5.95
CA SER A 25 -13.60 -3.45 6.87
C SER A 25 -12.77 -4.63 7.40
N GLY A 26 -11.65 -4.96 6.74
CA GLY A 26 -10.81 -6.12 7.08
C GLY A 26 -10.24 -6.06 8.49
N ILE A 27 -9.95 -4.86 9.00
CA ILE A 27 -9.42 -4.65 10.35
C ILE A 27 -10.35 -5.15 11.47
N LEU A 28 -11.66 -5.27 11.20
CA LEU A 28 -12.63 -5.77 12.18
C LEU A 28 -12.58 -7.30 12.35
N ILE A 29 -12.03 -8.02 11.35
CA ILE A 29 -12.04 -9.49 11.30
C ILE A 29 -10.63 -10.05 11.47
N LEU A 30 -9.63 -9.42 10.83
CA LEU A 30 -8.25 -9.91 10.77
C LEU A 30 -7.63 -10.21 12.15
N PRO A 31 -7.75 -9.34 13.19
CA PRO A 31 -7.16 -9.64 14.48
C PRO A 31 -7.75 -10.89 15.13
N GLY A 32 -9.07 -11.08 15.04
CA GLY A 32 -9.77 -12.25 15.57
C GLY A 32 -9.37 -13.52 14.84
N MET A 33 -9.25 -13.47 13.51
CA MET A 33 -8.76 -14.59 12.71
C MET A 33 -7.31 -14.94 13.02
N THR A 34 -6.43 -13.93 13.13
CA THR A 34 -5.04 -14.18 13.49
C THR A 34 -4.94 -14.78 14.89
N ALA A 35 -5.75 -14.32 15.85
CA ALA A 35 -5.82 -14.90 17.19
C ALA A 35 -6.34 -16.34 17.18
N SER A 36 -7.31 -16.69 16.33
CA SER A 36 -7.82 -18.06 16.24
C SER A 36 -6.85 -19.03 15.56
N ILE A 37 -6.01 -18.55 14.64
CA ILE A 37 -5.06 -19.38 13.88
C ILE A 37 -3.71 -19.50 14.61
N ALA A 38 -3.19 -18.38 15.10
CA ALA A 38 -1.86 -18.32 15.74
C ALA A 38 -1.93 -18.45 17.27
N GLU A 39 -3.14 -18.46 17.85
CA GLU A 39 -3.39 -18.57 19.29
C GLU A 39 -2.55 -17.55 20.08
N GLY A 40 -1.74 -17.98 21.05
CA GLY A 40 -0.86 -17.12 21.85
C GLY A 40 0.23 -16.40 21.05
N ASN A 41 0.50 -16.83 19.81
CA ASN A 41 1.53 -16.26 18.93
C ASN A 41 0.99 -15.20 17.97
N ALA A 42 -0.27 -14.78 18.12
CA ALA A 42 -0.88 -13.80 17.23
C ALA A 42 -0.11 -12.47 17.19
N ILE A 43 0.35 -11.98 18.34
CA ILE A 43 1.14 -10.74 18.42
C ILE A 43 2.48 -10.90 17.69
N ILE A 44 3.17 -12.03 17.87
CA ILE A 44 4.43 -12.33 17.18
C ILE A 44 4.20 -12.36 15.67
N SER A 45 3.11 -12.97 15.21
CA SER A 45 2.74 -13.04 13.80
C SER A 45 2.53 -11.65 13.21
N TRP A 46 1.84 -10.76 13.92
CA TRP A 46 1.68 -9.35 13.53
C TRP A 46 3.01 -8.59 13.49
N LEU A 47 3.90 -8.81 14.46
CA LEU A 47 5.22 -8.19 14.48
C LEU A 47 6.06 -8.62 13.27
N ILE A 48 6.07 -9.92 12.95
CA ILE A 48 6.75 -10.44 11.76
C ILE A 48 6.15 -9.82 10.50
N MET A 49 4.83 -9.74 10.40
CA MET A 49 4.15 -9.11 9.26
C MET A 49 4.54 -7.64 9.09
N ILE A 50 4.60 -6.87 10.18
CA ILE A 50 5.04 -5.46 10.16
C ILE A 50 6.48 -5.38 9.66
N LEU A 51 7.38 -6.21 10.18
CA LEU A 51 8.78 -6.23 9.79
C LEU A 51 8.94 -6.55 8.29
N LEU A 52 8.20 -7.53 7.76
CA LEU A 52 8.21 -7.87 6.33
C LEU A 52 7.59 -6.77 5.46
N SER A 53 6.67 -5.98 6.00
CA SER A 53 6.04 -4.87 5.28
C SER A 53 6.98 -3.66 5.10
N ILE A 54 7.96 -3.47 5.99
CA ILE A 54 8.93 -2.35 5.91
C ILE A 54 9.72 -2.36 4.58
N PRO A 55 10.44 -3.43 4.20
CA PRO A 55 11.22 -3.43 2.95
C PRO A 55 10.31 -3.28 1.72
N LEU A 56 9.10 -3.84 1.75
CA LEU A 56 8.11 -3.66 0.69
C LEU A 56 7.67 -2.20 0.56
N ALA A 57 7.34 -1.54 1.67
CA ALA A 57 6.97 -0.13 1.70
C ALA A 57 8.11 0.77 1.21
N LEU A 58 9.35 0.47 1.62
CA LEU A 58 10.55 1.19 1.13
C LEU A 58 10.73 1.02 -0.38
N THR A 59 10.52 -0.18 -0.91
CA THR A 59 10.60 -0.44 -2.36
C THR A 59 9.62 0.44 -3.12
N PHE A 60 8.36 0.50 -2.70
CA PHE A 60 7.37 1.37 -3.33
C PHE A 60 7.65 2.86 -3.10
N ALA A 61 8.21 3.25 -1.95
CA ALA A 61 8.59 4.63 -1.70
C ALA A 61 9.70 5.08 -2.67
N PHE A 62 10.75 4.28 -2.84
CA PHE A 62 11.83 4.57 -3.79
C PHE A 62 11.32 4.62 -5.23
N LEU A 63 10.52 3.63 -5.66
CA LEU A 63 9.93 3.63 -7.00
C LEU A 63 9.02 4.84 -7.24
N SER A 64 8.27 5.29 -6.23
CA SER A 64 7.39 6.47 -6.34
C SER A 64 8.18 7.77 -6.46
N ILE A 65 9.37 7.85 -5.85
CA ILE A 65 10.28 8.99 -5.98
C ILE A 65 10.93 9.01 -7.37
N GLU A 66 11.39 7.84 -7.85
CA GLU A 66 12.05 7.72 -9.14
C GLU A 66 11.08 7.86 -10.33
N HIS A 67 9.84 7.41 -10.15
CA HIS A 67 8.81 7.38 -11.17
C HIS A 67 7.50 8.04 -10.67
N PRO A 68 7.50 9.37 -10.48
CA PRO A 68 6.35 10.09 -9.94
C PRO A 68 5.17 10.08 -10.92
N ASN A 69 4.28 9.10 -10.76
CA ASN A 69 3.11 8.90 -11.61
C ASN A 69 1.92 8.41 -10.76
N ALA A 70 0.72 8.89 -11.09
CA ALA A 70 -0.51 8.52 -10.38
C ALA A 70 -0.99 7.08 -10.62
N GLY A 71 -0.43 6.35 -11.60
CA GLY A 71 -0.79 4.97 -11.91
C GLY A 71 -0.22 3.91 -10.97
N GLY A 72 0.65 4.30 -10.02
CA GLY A 72 1.14 3.42 -8.96
C GLY A 72 1.84 2.15 -9.46
N ILE A 73 1.50 1.00 -8.87
CA ILE A 73 2.16 -0.29 -9.16
C ILE A 73 2.04 -0.66 -10.64
N ALA A 74 0.89 -0.41 -11.28
CA ALA A 74 0.68 -0.66 -12.71
C ALA A 74 1.71 0.09 -13.58
N THR A 75 2.07 1.32 -13.20
CA THR A 75 3.11 2.09 -13.89
C THR A 75 4.50 1.48 -13.68
N PHE A 76 4.82 0.99 -12.49
CA PHE A 76 6.09 0.32 -12.23
C PHE A 76 6.21 -0.97 -13.04
N SER A 77 5.13 -1.76 -13.06
CA SER A 77 5.04 -2.99 -13.85
C SER A 77 5.12 -2.74 -15.35
N GLU A 78 4.44 -1.72 -15.88
CA GLU A 78 4.54 -1.31 -17.28
C GLU A 78 5.96 -0.90 -17.66
N LYS A 79 6.63 -0.11 -16.81
CA LYS A 79 8.00 0.33 -17.06
C LYS A 79 9.00 -0.81 -17.04
N ALA A 80 8.82 -1.79 -16.15
CA ALA A 80 9.74 -2.92 -16.02
C ALA A 80 9.51 -4.00 -17.08
N PHE A 81 8.25 -4.29 -17.45
CA PHE A 81 7.90 -5.47 -18.23
C PHE A 81 7.04 -5.19 -19.47
N GLY A 82 6.70 -3.93 -19.71
CA GLY A 82 5.91 -3.48 -20.86
C GLY A 82 4.40 -3.41 -20.61
N LYS A 83 3.70 -2.80 -21.57
CA LYS A 83 2.27 -2.42 -21.47
C LYS A 83 1.31 -3.56 -21.11
N LYS A 84 1.59 -4.78 -21.57
CA LYS A 84 0.72 -5.93 -21.28
C LYS A 84 0.72 -6.25 -19.79
N VAL A 85 1.88 -6.25 -19.15
CA VAL A 85 2.00 -6.60 -17.72
C VAL A 85 1.45 -5.50 -16.83
N GLY A 86 1.59 -4.23 -17.22
CA GLY A 86 0.99 -3.11 -16.48
C GLY A 86 -0.54 -3.03 -16.58
N ALA A 87 -1.17 -3.75 -17.52
CA ALA A 87 -2.60 -3.73 -17.75
C ALA A 87 -3.37 -4.94 -17.18
N ILE A 88 -2.66 -5.91 -16.59
CA ILE A 88 -3.22 -7.09 -15.90
C ILE A 88 -3.36 -6.76 -14.42
#